data_AF-A0A3Q8XR53-F1
#
_entry.id   AF-A0A3Q8XR53-F1
#
_cell.length_a   1.000
_cell.length_b   1.000
_cell.length_c   1.000
_cell.angle_alpha   90.00
_cell.angle_beta   90.00
_cell.angle_gamma   90.00
#
_symmetry.space_group_name_H-M   'P 1'
#
loop_
_entity.id
_entity.type
_entity.pdbx_description
1 polymer ?
#
loop_
_entity_poly.entity_id
_entity_poly.type
_entity_poly.pdbx_seq_one_letter_code
_entity_poly.pdbx_strand_id
1 'polypeptide(L)' 'MFRVATSPKGFAWSPATFWAATFTEYALAMDGASGRFDPAPIVSRQDIAFLARVHGKRPSIRNPKN' A
#
# COMPACT_ATOMS: atom_id res chain seq x y z
N MET A 1 6.55 18.02 6.02
CA MET A 1 5.20 18.31 5.47
C MET A 1 4.81 17.13 4.60
N PHE A 2 3.73 16.42 4.92
CA PHE A 2 3.28 15.24 4.17
C PHE A 2 2.50 15.68 2.91
N ARG A 3 2.72 15.02 1.77
CA ARG A 3 1.96 15.23 0.53
C ARG A 3 0.97 14.09 0.39
N VAL A 4 -0.33 14.42 0.37
CA VAL A 4 -1.42 13.47 0.15
C VAL A 4 -1.92 13.62 -1.28
N ALA A 5 -2.18 12.50 -1.97
CA ALA A 5 -2.75 12.53 -3.31
C ALA A 5 -4.17 13.12 -3.28
N THR A 6 -4.46 14.11 -4.13
CA THR A 6 -5.75 14.81 -4.17
C THR A 6 -6.63 14.42 -5.36
N SER A 7 -6.15 13.56 -6.26
CA SER A 7 -6.95 13.07 -7.37
C SER A 7 -6.55 11.65 -7.83
N PRO A 8 -7.51 10.83 -8.28
CA PRO A 8 -7.22 9.52 -8.88
C PRO A 8 -6.61 9.60 -10.29
N LYS A 9 -6.53 10.78 -10.91
CA LYS A 9 -6.00 10.92 -12.28
C LYS A 9 -4.55 10.43 -12.33
N GLY A 10 -4.28 9.46 -13.21
CA GLY A 10 -2.96 8.83 -13.37
C GLY A 10 -2.77 7.53 -12.59
N PHE A 11 -3.66 7.21 -11.65
CA PHE A 11 -3.76 5.88 -11.06
C PHE A 11 -4.88 5.11 -11.78
N ALA A 12 -4.60 3.92 -12.29
CA ALA A 12 -5.59 3.03 -12.91
C ALA A 12 -6.54 2.40 -11.86
N TRP A 13 -6.94 3.19 -10.87
CA TRP A 13 -7.77 2.79 -9.74
C TRP A 13 -9.18 3.34 -9.92
N SER A 14 -10.16 2.59 -9.42
CA SER A 14 -11.51 3.13 -9.29
C SER A 14 -11.51 4.29 -8.27
N PRO A 15 -12.42 5.27 -8.39
CA PRO A 15 -12.52 6.35 -7.40
C PRO A 15 -12.69 5.85 -5.97
N ALA A 16 -13.44 4.75 -5.78
CA ALA A 16 -13.61 4.12 -4.48
C ALA A 16 -12.29 3.57 -3.92
N THR A 17 -11.51 2.87 -4.76
CA THR A 17 -10.19 2.33 -4.39
C THR A 17 -9.22 3.45 -4.04
N PHE A 18 -9.21 4.53 -4.83
CA PHE A 18 -8.36 5.69 -4.60
C PHE A 18 -8.62 6.29 -3.22
N TRP A 19 -9.87 6.66 -2.92
CA TRP A 19 -10.18 7.29 -1.64
C TRP A 19 -9.95 6.37 -0.45
N ALA A 20 -10.26 5.08 -0.55
CA ALA A 20 -9.96 4.12 0.51
C ALA A 20 -8.45 4.07 0.83
N ALA A 21 -7.60 4.07 -0.21
CA ALA A 21 -6.15 4.13 -0.03
C ALA A 21 -5.69 5.47 0.55
N THR A 22 -6.20 6.60 0.05
CA THR A 22 -5.85 7.95 0.52
C THR A 22 -6.18 8.17 1.99
N PHE A 23 -7.34 7.69 2.45
CA PHE A 23 -7.70 7.76 3.88
C PHE A 23 -6.75 6.95 4.76
N THR A 24 -6.34 5.77 4.28
CA THR A 24 -5.40 4.91 5.01
C THR A 24 -4.02 5.57 5.11
N GLU A 25 -3.54 6.17 4.02
CA GLU A 25 -2.27 6.91 3.99
C GLU A 25 -2.29 8.13 4.91
N TYR A 26 -3.42 8.85 4.95
CA TYR A 26 -3.59 9.99 5.85
C TYR A 26 -3.58 9.58 7.33
N ALA A 27 -4.28 8.50 7.69
CA ALA A 27 -4.27 7.97 9.05
C ALA A 27 -2.86 7.60 9.51
N LEU A 28 -2.11 6.88 8.65
CA LEU A 28 -0.72 6.49 8.93
C LEU A 28 0.19 7.72 9.08
N ALA A 29 0.01 8.75 8.25
CA ALA A 29 0.77 10.00 8.37
C ALA A 29 0.47 10.73 9.69
N MET A 30 -0.78 10.71 10.16
CA MET A 30 -1.17 11.28 11.46
C MET A 30 -0.65 10.47 12.64
N ASP A 31 -0.65 9.14 12.56
CA ASP A 31 -0.04 8.26 13.55
C ASP A 31 1.46 8.49 13.68
N GLY A 32 2.17 8.58 12.54
CA GLY A 32 3.59 8.93 12.49
C GLY A 32 3.88 10.33 13.03
N ALA A 33 3.03 11.33 12.73
CA ALA A 33 3.18 12.69 13.25
C ALA A 33 2.90 12.80 14.76
N SER A 34 1.99 11.98 15.27
CA SER A 34 1.64 11.95 16.70
C SER A 34 2.53 11.04 17.54
N GLY A 35 3.51 10.37 16.93
CA GLY A 35 4.42 9.44 17.60
C GLY A 35 3.75 8.13 18.01
N ARG A 36 2.55 7.84 17.51
CA ARG A 36 1.86 6.56 17.71
C ARG A 36 2.36 5.58 16.66
N PHE A 37 3.40 4.85 17.01
CA PHE A 37 3.81 3.69 16.23
C PHE A 37 3.18 2.47 16.88
N ASP A 38 2.00 2.07 16.41
CA ASP A 38 1.54 0.72 16.72
C ASP A 38 2.62 -0.25 16.23
N PRO A 39 3.06 -1.22 17.06
CA PRO A 39 4.05 -2.19 16.64
C PRO A 39 3.53 -2.87 15.38
N ALA A 40 4.35 -2.87 14.33
CA ALA A 40 4.00 -3.54 13.08
C ALA A 40 3.51 -4.96 13.41
N PRO A 41 2.39 -5.42 12.83
CA PRO A 41 1.90 -6.76 13.10
C PRO A 41 3.03 -7.75 12.84
N ILE A 42 3.25 -8.67 13.78
CA ILE A 42 4.25 -9.72 13.63
C ILE A 42 3.76 -10.63 12.50
N VAL A 43 4.13 -10.32 11.26
CA VAL A 43 3.81 -11.15 10.12
C VAL A 43 4.74 -12.35 10.16
N SER A 44 4.19 -13.56 10.29
CA SER A 44 5.03 -14.75 10.30
C SER A 44 5.65 -14.97 8.91
N ARG A 45 6.87 -15.50 8.89
CA ARG A 45 7.54 -15.88 7.63
C ARG A 45 6.72 -16.90 6.84
N GLN A 46 5.92 -17.72 7.52
CA GLN A 46 5.04 -18.71 6.90
C GLN A 46 3.87 -18.04 6.18
N ASP A 47 3.27 -16.99 6.76
CA ASP A 47 2.20 -16.22 6.14
C ASP A 47 2.69 -15.51 4.87
N ILE A 48 3.88 -14.92 4.93
CA ILE A 48 4.52 -14.30 3.76
C ILE A 48 4.78 -15.35 2.67
N ALA A 49 5.30 -16.53 3.03
CA ALA A 49 5.55 -17.61 2.08
C ALA A 49 4.24 -18.15 1.46
N PHE A 50 3.16 -18.22 2.24
CA PHE A 50 1.84 -18.60 1.76
C PHE A 50 1.30 -17.58 0.77
N LEU A 51 1.28 -16.29 1.14
CA LEU A 51 0.82 -15.20 0.27
C LEU A 51 1.63 -15.12 -1.03
N ALA A 52 2.95 -15.29 -0.95
CA ALA A 52 3.82 -15.32 -2.13
C ALA A 52 3.51 -16.50 -3.07
N ARG A 53 3.17 -17.68 -2.51
CA ARG A 53 2.75 -18.85 -3.31
C ARG A 53 1.39 -18.63 -3.96
N VAL A 54 0.43 -18.06 -3.23
CA VAL A 54 -0.94 -17.82 -3.71
C VAL A 54 -0.98 -16.78 -4.82
N HIS A 55 -0.22 -15.68 -4.69
CA HIS A 55 -0.28 -14.56 -5.63
C HIS A 55 0.71 -14.67 -6.81
N GLY A 56 1.65 -15.62 -6.77
CA GLY A 56 2.59 -15.88 -7.84
C GLY A 56 3.53 -14.70 -8.16
N LYS A 57 4.22 -14.77 -9.31
CA LYS A 57 5.09 -13.68 -9.79
C LYS A 57 4.31 -12.79 -10.74
N ARG A 58 4.15 -11.50 -10.40
CA ARG A 58 3.66 -10.48 -11.35
C ARG A 58 4.84 -9.88 -12.13
N PRO A 59 4.69 -9.62 -13.45
CA PRO A 59 5.67 -8.86 -14.22
C PRO A 59 5.92 -7.50 -13.56
N SER A 60 7.19 -7.14 -13.40
CA SER A 60 7.56 -5.81 -12.90
C SER A 60 7.34 -4.78 -13.99
N ILE A 61 6.76 -3.63 -13.64
CA ILE A 61 6.69 -2.44 -14.51
C ILE A 61 8.08 -2.01 -15.00
N ARG A 62 9.15 -2.36 -14.27
CA ARG A 62 10.53 -2.02 -14.64
C ARG A 62 11.11 -2.88 -15.77
N ASN A 63 10.42 -3.93 -16.20
CA ASN A 63 10.86 -4.79 -17.31
C ASN A 63 9.70 -5.04 -18.28
N PRO A 64 9.44 -4.10 -19.22
CA PRO A 64 8.39 -4.22 -20.22
C PRO A 64 8.85 -5.15 -21.35
N LYS A 65 9.05 -6.43 -21.03
CA LYS A 65 9.23 -7.47 -22.04
C LYS A 65 8.24 -8.58 -21.74
N ASN A 66 7.05 -8.43 -22.32
CA ASN A 66 6.28 -9.45 -23.01
C ASN A 66 5.34 -8.75 -23.98
#